data_AF-A0A821VJX6-F1
#
_entry.id   AF-A0A821VJX6-F1
#
_cell.length_a   1.000
_cell.length_b   1.000
_cell.length_c   1.000
_cell.angle_alpha   90.00
_cell.angle_beta   90.00
_cell.angle_gamma   90.00
#
_symmetry.space_group_name_H-M   'P 1'
#
loop_
_entity.id
_entity.type
_entity.pdbx_description
1 polymer ?
#
loop_
_entity_poly.entity_id
_entity_poly.type
_entity_poly.pdbx_seq_one_letter_code
_entity_poly.pdbx_strand_id
1 'polypeptide(L)'
;RRKNAATYQNLIDQILQFAPHWNPNTIMLDFEQACIGVYETNFPNVLLSGCYFHLRQSIHRKLQALGCQNKYESDPAFSHNIHKIAASAFLKPDEVIKGYEALSLDLDDDYQDILDYFEENYIGK
;
A
#
# COMPACT_ATOMS: atom_id res chain seq x y z
N ARG A 1 -0.98 18.92 3.34
CA ARG A 1 -1.41 18.69 4.74
C ARG A 1 -0.79 17.37 5.17
N ARG A 2 0.09 17.33 6.17
CA ARG A 2 0.74 16.07 6.59
C ARG A 2 -0.27 15.28 7.42
N LYS A 3 -0.72 14.12 6.93
CA LYS A 3 -1.48 13.18 7.75
C LYS A 3 -0.50 12.56 8.75
N ASN A 4 -0.89 12.50 10.02
CA ASN A 4 -0.08 11.95 11.10
C ASN A 4 -1.01 11.28 12.12
N ALA A 5 -0.44 10.56 13.09
CA ALA A 5 -1.22 9.84 14.09
C ALA A 5 -2.24 10.73 14.81
N ALA A 6 -1.88 11.98 15.16
CA ALA A 6 -2.79 12.93 15.80
C ALA A 6 -4.00 13.29 14.91
N THR A 7 -3.80 13.37 13.59
CA THR A 7 -4.89 13.63 12.64
C THR A 7 -5.85 12.45 12.56
N TYR A 8 -5.33 11.22 12.54
CA TYR A 8 -6.14 10.00 12.52
C TYR A 8 -6.87 9.78 13.85
N GLN A 9 -6.22 10.05 14.98
CA GLN A 9 -6.85 9.96 16.30
C GLN A 9 -8.03 10.92 16.39
N ASN A 10 -7.85 12.18 15.97
CA ASN A 10 -8.94 13.16 15.96
C ASN A 10 -10.15 12.66 15.13
N LEU A 11 -9.90 12.06 13.96
CA LEU A 11 -10.97 11.48 13.15
C LEU A 11 -11.73 10.38 13.92
N ILE A 12 -11.03 9.47 14.59
CA ILE A 12 -11.65 8.40 15.38
C ILE A 12 -12.42 8.98 16.57
N ASP A 13 -11.87 9.95 17.28
CA ASP A 13 -12.54 10.63 18.39
C ASP A 13 -13.87 11.24 17.94
N GLN A 14 -13.88 11.88 16.77
CA GLN A 14 -15.11 12.42 16.18
C GLN A 14 -16.10 11.31 15.80
N ILE A 15 -15.65 10.21 15.19
CA ILE A 15 -16.53 9.08 14.86
C ILE A 15 -17.16 8.49 16.14
N LEU A 16 -16.36 8.24 17.16
CA LEU A 16 -16.82 7.66 18.43
C LEU A 16 -17.69 8.62 19.23
N GLN A 17 -17.55 9.94 19.05
CA GLN A 17 -18.48 10.91 19.60
C GLN A 17 -19.91 10.72 19.06
N PHE A 18 -20.05 10.43 17.76
CA PHE A 18 -21.36 10.21 17.12
C PHE A 18 -21.84 8.76 17.22
N ALA A 19 -20.93 7.79 17.27
CA ALA A 19 -21.21 6.37 17.35
C ALA A 19 -20.34 5.69 18.43
N PRO A 20 -20.66 5.86 19.73
CA PRO A 20 -19.83 5.38 20.84
C PRO A 20 -19.64 3.86 20.90
N HIS A 21 -20.51 3.10 20.23
CA HIS A 21 -20.47 1.65 20.18
C HIS A 21 -20.01 1.12 18.82
N TRP A 22 -19.46 1.99 17.96
CA TRP A 22 -18.91 1.55 16.69
C TRP A 22 -17.73 0.61 16.95
N ASN A 23 -17.87 -0.63 16.51
CA ASN A 23 -16.88 -1.69 16.69
C ASN A 23 -16.81 -2.52 15.39
N PRO A 24 -16.05 -2.07 14.39
CA PRO A 24 -15.98 -2.75 13.11
C PRO A 24 -15.20 -4.06 13.21
N ASN A 25 -15.62 -5.06 12.45
CA ASN A 25 -14.87 -6.32 12.31
C ASN A 25 -13.66 -6.16 11.38
N THR A 26 -13.75 -5.25 10.42
CA THR A 26 -12.70 -5.02 9.41
C THR A 26 -12.65 -3.55 9.03
N ILE A 27 -11.44 -3.02 8.89
CA ILE A 27 -11.21 -1.67 8.36
C ILE A 27 -10.18 -1.77 7.23
N MET A 28 -10.52 -1.15 6.10
CA MET A 28 -9.61 -1.01 4.97
C MET A 28 -8.96 0.37 5.02
N LEU A 29 -7.63 0.41 5.02
CA LEU A 29 -6.83 1.64 5.20
C LEU A 29 -5.83 1.84 4.07
N ASP A 30 -5.26 3.04 3.98
CA ASP A 30 -3.99 3.20 3.27
C ASP A 30 -2.86 2.51 4.06
N PHE A 31 -1.73 2.22 3.40
CA PHE A 31 -0.58 1.53 4.02
C PHE A 31 0.26 2.46 4.92
N GLU A 32 -0.29 3.60 5.37
CA GLU A 32 0.41 4.53 6.24
C GLU A 32 0.49 3.96 7.67
N GLN A 33 1.71 3.74 8.17
CA GLN A 33 1.96 3.20 9.52
C GLN A 33 1.27 4.02 10.63
N ALA A 34 1.22 5.35 10.48
CA ALA A 34 0.54 6.21 11.44
C ALA A 34 -0.98 6.02 11.44
N CYS A 35 -1.58 5.62 10.32
CA CYS A 35 -3.00 5.30 10.22
C CYS A 35 -3.27 3.94 10.87
N ILE A 36 -2.52 2.92 10.45
CA ILE A 36 -2.60 1.55 10.96
C ILE A 36 -2.51 1.54 12.49
N GLY A 37 -1.45 2.11 13.07
CA GLY A 37 -1.23 2.07 14.51
C GLY A 37 -2.32 2.76 15.34
N VAL A 38 -2.95 3.81 14.80
CA VAL A 38 -4.08 4.47 15.49
C VAL A 38 -5.30 3.54 15.50
N TYR A 39 -5.63 2.90 14.37
CA TYR A 39 -6.78 1.98 14.33
C TYR A 39 -6.53 0.70 15.16
N GLU A 40 -5.32 0.15 15.17
CA GLU A 40 -4.97 -0.99 16.05
C GLU A 40 -5.13 -0.63 17.53
N THR A 41 -4.69 0.57 17.93
CA THR A 41 -4.78 1.05 19.31
C THR A 41 -6.23 1.22 19.77
N ASN A 42 -7.10 1.76 18.90
CA ASN A 42 -8.49 2.02 19.24
C ASN A 42 -9.39 0.78 19.10
N PHE A 43 -9.02 -0.19 18.25
CA PHE A 43 -9.80 -1.40 17.95
C PHE A 43 -8.91 -2.65 17.95
N PRO A 44 -8.51 -3.19 19.10
CA PRO A 44 -7.49 -4.25 19.19
C PRO A 44 -7.89 -5.59 18.54
N ASN A 45 -9.18 -5.81 18.26
CA ASN A 45 -9.69 -7.03 17.63
C ASN A 45 -10.09 -6.83 16.17
N VAL A 46 -9.82 -5.66 15.58
CA VAL A 46 -10.20 -5.37 14.20
C VAL A 46 -9.26 -6.08 13.23
N LEU A 47 -9.81 -6.59 12.13
CA LEU A 47 -9.00 -6.99 11.00
C LEU A 47 -8.64 -5.76 10.17
N LEU A 48 -7.36 -5.39 10.15
CA LEU A 48 -6.87 -4.35 9.25
C LEU A 48 -6.48 -4.93 7.89
N SER A 49 -6.89 -4.24 6.84
CA SER A 49 -6.54 -4.60 5.46
C SER A 49 -6.04 -3.38 4.70
N GLY A 50 -4.96 -3.57 3.94
CA GLY A 50 -4.45 -2.52 3.05
C GLY A 50 -5.34 -2.36 1.81
N CYS A 51 -5.56 -1.11 1.40
CA CYS A 51 -6.41 -0.80 0.26
C CYS A 51 -5.67 -0.99 -1.07
N TYR A 52 -6.01 -2.05 -1.82
CA TYR A 52 -5.43 -2.33 -3.13
C TYR A 52 -5.62 -1.18 -4.14
N PHE A 53 -6.75 -0.47 -4.09
CA PHE A 53 -6.99 0.68 -4.96
C PHE A 53 -5.96 1.80 -4.72
N HIS A 54 -5.69 2.13 -3.45
CA HIS A 54 -4.69 3.15 -3.10
C HIS A 54 -3.26 2.71 -3.45
N LEU A 55 -2.94 1.43 -3.30
CA LEU A 55 -1.66 0.87 -3.73
C LEU A 55 -1.44 1.06 -5.24
N ARG A 56 -2.42 0.64 -6.05
CA ARG A 56 -2.40 0.79 -7.51
C ARG A 56 -2.29 2.25 -7.92
N GLN A 57 -3.01 3.13 -7.25
CA GLN A 57 -2.96 4.57 -7.52
C GLN A 57 -1.57 5.15 -7.21
N SER A 58 -0.91 4.73 -6.13
CA SER A 58 0.43 5.18 -5.78
C SER A 58 1.49 4.69 -6.77
N ILE A 59 1.41 3.42 -7.18
CA ILE A 59 2.26 2.86 -8.25
C ILE A 59 2.06 3.67 -9.54
N HIS A 60 0.82 3.93 -9.94
CA HIS A 60 0.54 4.69 -11.17
C HIS A 60 1.09 6.13 -11.12
N ARG A 61 0.94 6.82 -9.99
CA ARG A 61 1.57 8.15 -9.79
C ARG A 61 3.10 8.09 -9.88
N LYS A 62 3.73 7.05 -9.33
CA LYS A 62 5.18 6.87 -9.44
C LYS A 62 5.59 6.64 -10.91
N LEU A 63 4.86 5.81 -11.66
CA LEU A 63 5.12 5.61 -13.09
C LEU A 63 5.01 6.91 -13.90
N GLN A 64 4.02 7.75 -13.61
CA GLN A 64 3.92 9.07 -14.24
C GLN A 64 5.13 9.95 -13.91
N ALA A 65 5.57 9.97 -12.65
CA ALA A 65 6.75 10.73 -12.23
C ALA A 65 8.06 10.24 -12.88
N LEU A 66 8.15 8.95 -13.20
CA LEU A 66 9.26 8.34 -13.94
C LEU A 66 9.16 8.53 -15.46
N GLY A 67 8.08 9.14 -15.98
CA GLY A 67 7.85 9.28 -17.42
C GLY A 67 7.43 7.98 -18.12
N CYS A 68 7.07 6.94 -17.37
CA CYS A 68 6.72 5.62 -17.89
C CYS A 68 5.26 5.49 -18.31
N GLN A 69 4.45 6.55 -18.27
CA GLN A 69 3.01 6.47 -18.57
C GLN A 69 2.75 5.89 -19.96
N ASN A 70 3.39 6.44 -20.99
CA ASN A 70 3.20 5.97 -22.37
C ASN A 70 3.64 4.50 -22.53
N LYS A 71 4.75 4.10 -21.89
CA LYS A 71 5.22 2.70 -21.90
C LYS A 71 4.19 1.79 -21.23
N TYR A 72 3.67 2.17 -20.06
CA TYR A 72 2.63 1.42 -19.35
C TYR A 72 1.33 1.24 -20.15
N GLU A 73 0.96 2.22 -20.98
CA GLU A 73 -0.25 2.17 -21.81
C GLU A 73 -0.04 1.40 -23.13
N SER A 74 1.17 1.46 -23.71
CA SER A 74 1.46 0.91 -25.04
C SER A 74 2.16 -0.46 -25.04
N ASP A 75 2.80 -0.85 -23.94
CA ASP A 75 3.53 -2.10 -23.80
C ASP A 75 2.84 -3.05 -22.80
N PRO A 76 2.14 -4.09 -23.30
CA PRO A 76 1.46 -5.07 -22.45
C PRO A 76 2.40 -5.85 -21.52
N ALA A 77 3.65 -6.10 -21.92
CA ALA A 77 4.61 -6.83 -21.10
C ALA A 77 5.06 -5.96 -19.91
N PHE A 78 5.36 -4.69 -20.17
CA PHE A 78 5.64 -3.73 -19.10
C PHE A 78 4.46 -3.58 -18.14
N SER A 79 3.25 -3.39 -18.67
CA SER A 79 2.03 -3.31 -17.86
C SER A 79 1.81 -4.56 -17.00
N HIS A 80 2.04 -5.74 -17.58
CA HIS A 80 1.93 -7.02 -16.86
C HIS A 80 2.91 -7.11 -15.69
N ASN A 81 4.17 -6.70 -15.88
CA ASN A 81 5.17 -6.72 -14.82
C ASN A 81 4.86 -5.71 -13.70
N ILE A 82 4.34 -4.52 -14.03
CA ILE A 82 3.80 -3.60 -13.02
C ILE A 82 2.64 -4.23 -12.23
N HIS A 83 1.76 -4.98 -12.89
CA HIS A 83 0.69 -5.70 -12.20
C HIS A 83 1.22 -6.77 -11.25
N LYS A 84 2.30 -7.48 -11.60
CA LYS A 84 2.98 -8.43 -10.71
C LYS A 84 3.50 -7.75 -9.45
N ILE A 85 4.11 -6.58 -9.57
CA ILE A 85 4.54 -5.78 -8.40
C ILE A 85 3.34 -5.47 -7.49
N ALA A 86 2.24 -4.97 -8.04
CA ALA A 86 1.03 -4.68 -7.26
C ALA A 86 0.40 -5.95 -6.65
N ALA A 87 0.51 -7.09 -7.32
CA ALA A 87 -0.05 -8.36 -6.85
C ALA A 87 0.65 -8.93 -5.60
N SER A 88 1.83 -8.42 -5.24
CA SER A 88 2.50 -8.75 -3.97
C SER A 88 1.60 -8.49 -2.74
N ALA A 89 0.63 -7.57 -2.84
CA ALA A 89 -0.35 -7.31 -1.79
C ALA A 89 -1.28 -8.50 -1.47
N PHE A 90 -1.30 -9.54 -2.31
CA PHE A 90 -2.07 -10.76 -2.09
C PHE A 90 -1.25 -11.91 -1.50
N LEU A 91 0.05 -11.72 -1.29
CA LEU A 91 0.89 -12.67 -0.58
C LEU A 91 0.56 -12.65 0.91
N LYS A 92 0.80 -13.78 1.58
CA LYS A 92 0.75 -13.80 3.04
C LYS A 92 1.89 -12.96 3.62
N PRO A 93 1.72 -12.34 4.79
CA PRO A 93 2.75 -11.49 5.39
C PRO A 93 4.15 -12.13 5.48
N ASP A 94 4.22 -13.44 5.75
CA ASP A 94 5.47 -14.21 5.84
C ASP A 94 6.08 -14.60 4.47
N GLU A 95 5.34 -14.39 3.38
CA GLU A 95 5.74 -14.65 2.00
C GLU A 95 6.09 -13.37 1.24
N VAL A 96 5.69 -12.18 1.74
CA VAL A 96 5.87 -10.89 1.05
C VAL A 96 7.32 -10.62 0.66
N ILE A 97 8.28 -10.79 1.58
CA ILE A 97 9.71 -10.54 1.32
C ILE A 97 10.23 -11.49 0.23
N LYS A 98 9.99 -12.79 0.38
CA LYS A 98 10.44 -13.79 -0.60
C LYS A 98 9.81 -13.57 -1.98
N GLY A 99 8.53 -13.19 -2.02
CA GLY A 99 7.83 -12.87 -3.26
C GLY A 99 8.39 -11.63 -3.94
N TYR A 100 8.73 -10.59 -3.16
CA TYR A 100 9.40 -9.40 -3.67
C TYR A 100 10.79 -9.73 -4.23
N GLU A 101 11.63 -10.46 -3.48
CA GLU A 101 12.97 -10.89 -3.94
C GLU A 101 12.90 -11.67 -5.25
N ALA A 102 11.94 -12.60 -5.37
CA ALA A 102 11.73 -13.37 -6.60
C ALA A 102 11.30 -12.47 -7.79
N LEU A 103 10.48 -11.45 -7.54
CA LEU A 103 10.11 -10.46 -8.56
C LEU A 103 11.32 -9.62 -8.98
N SER A 104 12.12 -9.14 -8.03
CA SER A 104 13.30 -8.31 -8.32
C SER A 104 14.38 -9.05 -9.10
N LEU A 105 14.47 -10.38 -8.97
CA LEU A 105 15.38 -11.22 -9.78
C LEU A 105 14.86 -11.50 -11.19
N ASP A 106 13.54 -11.46 -11.40
CA ASP A 106 12.87 -11.77 -12.67
C ASP A 106 12.72 -10.53 -13.56
N LEU A 107 12.71 -9.33 -12.98
CA LEU A 107 12.58 -8.06 -13.68
C LEU A 107 13.96 -7.48 -14.01
N ASP A 108 14.08 -6.92 -15.21
CA ASP A 108 15.30 -6.27 -15.68
C ASP A 108 15.44 -4.83 -15.16
N ASP A 109 16.53 -4.17 -15.56
CA ASP A 109 16.89 -2.82 -15.12
C ASP A 109 15.79 -1.77 -15.45
N ASP A 110 14.90 -2.02 -16.40
CA ASP A 110 13.79 -1.10 -16.75
C ASP A 110 12.78 -0.93 -15.60
N TYR A 111 12.81 -1.80 -14.58
CA TYR A 111 11.90 -1.76 -13.42
C TYR A 111 12.58 -1.31 -12.13
N GLN A 112 13.89 -1.05 -12.12
CA GLN A 112 14.63 -0.79 -10.89
C GLN A 112 14.05 0.39 -10.10
N ASP A 113 13.75 1.51 -10.77
CA ASP A 113 13.21 2.72 -10.11
C ASP A 113 11.84 2.50 -9.44
N ILE A 114 11.02 1.60 -10.00
CA ILE A 114 9.70 1.28 -9.42
C ILE A 114 9.84 0.21 -8.32
N LEU A 115 10.79 -0.71 -8.45
CA LEU A 115 11.11 -1.71 -7.43
C LEU A 115 11.70 -1.05 -6.18
N ASP A 116 12.64 -0.10 -6.33
CA ASP A 116 13.23 0.66 -5.22
C ASP A 116 12.15 1.46 -4.49
N TYR A 117 11.30 2.15 -5.24
CA TYR A 117 10.16 2.85 -4.66
C TYR A 117 9.22 1.90 -3.90
N PHE A 118 8.95 0.73 -4.45
CA PHE A 118 8.07 -0.24 -3.82
C PHE A 118 8.66 -0.80 -2.53
N GLU A 119 9.95 -1.14 -2.54
CA GLU A 119 10.68 -1.62 -1.37
C GLU A 119 10.64 -0.60 -0.23
N GLU A 120 11.01 0.65 -0.53
CA GLU A 120 11.10 1.73 0.46
C GLU A 120 9.76 2.06 1.13
N ASN A 121 8.64 1.83 0.43
CA ASN A 121 7.32 2.25 0.91
C ASN A 121 6.45 1.10 1.42
N TYR A 122 6.68 -0.15 0.98
CA TYR A 122 5.76 -1.26 1.27
C TYR A 122 6.43 -2.54 1.78
N ILE A 123 7.74 -2.73 1.55
CA ILE A 123 8.47 -3.93 2.01
C ILE A 123 9.26 -3.61 3.28
N GLY A 124 9.98 -2.49 3.28
CA GLY A 124 10.97 -2.14 4.29
C GLY A 124 12.37 -2.63 3.91
N LYS A 125 13.39 -1.84 4.23
CA LYS A 125 14.81 -2.22 4.13
C LYS A 125 15.26 -2.99 5.37
#